data_AF-A0A7W6ZZ55-F1
#
_entry.id   AF-A0A7W6ZZ55-F1
#
_cell.length_a   1.000
_cell.length_b   1.000
_cell.length_c   1.000
_cell.angle_alpha   90.00
_cell.angle_beta   90.00
_cell.angle_gamma   90.00
#
_symmetry.space_group_name_H-M   'P 1'
#
loop_
_entity.id
_entity.type
_entity.pdbx_description
1 polymer ?
#
loop_
_entity_poly.entity_id
_entity_poly.type
_entity_poly.pdbx_seq_one_letter_code
_entity_poly.pdbx_strand_id
1 'polypeptide(L)'
;MKHQYAINKNGKITTIGLALTVALAGCTTSSPQSTSAAAAPAGKTDVAINAFKKLCLQTAPDFAAGIQGAKRYGVTFLDLGGEQSGMTKDESMSVQIKPGKECAITSPNRADTTLHQQFLRTVAEFADKVPQDDKPNQPFIATIKGRRFIFQHDRKGGEAYVMLNLEK
;
A
#
# COMPACT_ATOMS: atom_id res chain seq x y z
N MET A 1 -4.96 -41.90 21.56
CA MET A 1 -5.43 -42.24 22.92
C MET A 1 -6.22 -41.03 23.43
N LYS A 2 -7.56 -40.96 23.25
CA LYS A 2 -8.66 -41.35 24.16
C LYS A 2 -8.64 -40.66 25.53
N HIS A 3 -9.60 -39.74 25.77
CA HIS A 3 -10.35 -39.47 27.02
C HIS A 3 -11.67 -38.77 26.61
N GLN A 4 -12.71 -39.50 26.23
CA GLN A 4 -13.80 -40.03 27.07
C GLN A 4 -14.48 -39.00 27.98
N TYR A 5 -15.66 -38.55 27.53
CA TYR A 5 -16.73 -38.05 28.39
C TYR A 5 -17.30 -39.19 29.23
N ALA A 6 -17.49 -38.96 30.52
CA ALA A 6 -18.30 -39.82 31.38
C ALA A 6 -19.42 -38.98 32.01
N ILE A 7 -20.66 -39.25 31.60
CA ILE A 7 -21.86 -38.90 32.35
C ILE A 7 -22.11 -40.04 33.33
N ASN A 8 -22.27 -39.74 34.62
CA ASN A 8 -22.84 -40.70 35.57
C ASN A 8 -24.20 -40.20 36.11
N LYS A 9 -25.15 -41.13 36.14
CA LYS A 9 -26.50 -41.07 36.69
C LYS A 9 -26.44 -41.41 38.18
N ASN A 10 -26.79 -40.48 39.07
CA ASN A 10 -27.44 -40.71 40.37
C ASN A 10 -27.62 -39.37 41.11
N GLY A 11 -28.86 -38.96 41.31
CA GLY A 11 -29.19 -37.71 41.98
C GLY A 11 -28.91 -37.73 43.48
N LYS A 12 -28.11 -36.77 43.97
CA LYS A 12 -28.37 -35.91 45.15
C LYS A 12 -27.21 -34.93 45.38
N ILE A 13 -27.51 -33.67 45.06
CA ILE A 13 -27.16 -32.35 45.64
C ILE A 13 -26.01 -32.30 46.68
N THR A 14 -25.04 -31.42 46.45
CA THR A 14 -24.49 -30.56 47.52
C THR A 14 -24.26 -29.16 46.97
N THR A 15 -25.09 -28.24 47.43
CA THR A 15 -25.01 -26.81 47.21
C THR A 15 -24.04 -26.22 48.23
N ILE A 16 -23.04 -25.49 47.76
CA ILE A 16 -22.37 -24.40 48.50
C ILE A 16 -22.25 -23.30 47.43
N GLY A 17 -22.93 -22.15 47.46
CA GLY A 17 -23.47 -21.39 48.57
C GLY A 17 -22.67 -20.10 48.70
N LEU A 18 -23.35 -18.95 48.54
CA LEU A 18 -22.93 -17.55 48.75
C LEU A 18 -21.95 -16.92 47.73
N ALA A 19 -22.09 -15.67 47.33
CA ALA A 19 -23.11 -14.65 47.51
C ALA A 19 -22.82 -13.49 46.54
N LEU A 20 -23.88 -12.80 46.14
CA LEU A 20 -23.90 -11.54 45.39
C LEU A 20 -23.06 -10.46 46.06
N THR A 21 -22.37 -9.63 45.26
CA THR A 21 -22.40 -8.17 45.45
C THR A 21 -22.50 -7.48 44.10
N VAL A 22 -23.58 -6.73 43.93
CA VAL A 22 -23.83 -5.80 42.84
C VAL A 22 -23.15 -4.48 43.22
N ALA A 23 -22.38 -3.91 42.30
CA ALA A 23 -22.01 -2.50 42.34
C ALA A 23 -22.28 -1.86 40.97
N LEU A 24 -23.31 -1.02 40.91
CA LEU A 24 -23.53 -0.05 39.85
C LEU A 24 -22.57 1.12 40.07
N ALA A 25 -21.74 1.44 39.07
CA ALA A 25 -21.16 2.79 38.95
C ALA A 25 -20.65 3.05 37.52
N GLY A 26 -21.18 4.10 36.89
CA GLY A 26 -20.42 4.91 35.93
C GLY A 26 -20.71 4.71 34.44
N CYS A 27 -21.81 5.29 33.96
CA CYS A 27 -21.85 5.77 32.58
C CYS A 27 -20.84 6.94 32.46
N THR A 28 -19.69 6.72 31.83
CA THR A 28 -18.89 7.82 31.28
C THR A 28 -18.75 7.60 29.77
N THR A 29 -19.39 8.50 29.04
CA THR A 29 -19.24 8.69 27.60
C THR A 29 -17.78 9.00 27.29
N SER A 30 -17.05 8.00 26.79
CA SER A 30 -15.72 8.18 26.21
C SER A 30 -15.86 8.06 24.69
N SER A 31 -16.00 9.20 24.03
CA SER A 31 -15.80 9.33 22.57
C SER A 31 -14.42 9.92 22.30
N PRO A 32 -13.85 9.67 21.12
CA PRO A 32 -12.61 8.92 20.97
C PRO A 32 -11.40 9.85 21.03
N GLN A 33 -10.39 9.46 21.82
CA GLN A 33 -9.07 10.03 21.63
C GLN A 33 -8.53 9.43 20.33
N SER A 34 -8.64 10.23 19.27
CA SER A 34 -7.91 10.03 18.03
C SER A 34 -6.44 9.89 18.41
N THR A 35 -5.95 8.66 18.41
CA THR A 35 -4.52 8.42 18.35
C THR A 35 -4.08 8.99 17.02
N SER A 36 -3.54 10.22 17.07
CA SER A 36 -2.66 10.72 16.03
C SER A 36 -1.69 9.60 15.75
N ALA A 37 -1.88 8.90 14.62
CA ALA A 37 -0.97 7.87 14.18
C ALA A 37 0.40 8.55 14.10
N ALA A 38 1.25 8.26 15.08
CA ALA A 38 2.62 8.73 15.07
C ALA A 38 3.17 8.34 13.71
N ALA A 39 3.64 9.33 12.95
CA ALA A 39 4.26 9.09 11.66
C ALA A 39 5.29 7.98 11.88
N ALA A 40 5.09 6.85 11.19
CA ALA A 40 6.02 5.74 11.26
C ALA A 40 7.43 6.31 11.06
N PRO A 41 8.42 5.90 11.88
CA PRO A 41 9.77 6.42 11.75
C PRO A 41 10.18 6.31 10.29
N ALA A 42 10.79 7.36 9.75
CA ALA A 42 11.18 7.45 8.35
C ALA A 42 12.27 6.41 8.05
N GLY A 43 11.86 5.15 7.95
CA GLY A 43 12.64 4.10 7.33
C GLY A 43 12.95 4.50 5.91
N LYS A 44 14.08 4.01 5.39
CA LYS A 44 14.46 4.19 4.00
C LYS A 44 13.27 3.80 3.11
N THR A 45 12.83 4.74 2.27
CA THR A 45 11.77 4.47 1.28
C THR A 45 12.16 3.27 0.45
N ASP A 46 11.19 2.38 0.22
CA ASP A 46 11.36 1.20 -0.61
C ASP A 46 11.96 1.55 -1.98
N VAL A 47 12.84 0.68 -2.51
CA VAL A 47 13.55 0.95 -3.76
C VAL A 47 12.62 1.09 -4.96
N ALA A 48 11.53 0.32 -5.04
CA ALA A 48 10.56 0.41 -6.14
C ALA A 48 9.73 1.70 -6.02
N ILE A 49 9.36 2.12 -4.81
CA ILE A 49 8.69 3.41 -4.58
C ILE A 49 9.61 4.58 -4.92
N ASN A 50 10.90 4.49 -4.56
CA ASN A 50 11.87 5.50 -4.94
C ASN A 50 12.13 5.51 -6.46
N ALA A 51 12.14 4.36 -7.13
CA ALA A 51 12.17 4.31 -8.59
C ALA A 51 10.92 4.96 -9.20
N PHE A 52 9.74 4.70 -8.65
CA PHE A 52 8.50 5.34 -9.09
C PHE A 52 8.55 6.86 -8.94
N LYS A 53 9.08 7.35 -7.81
CA LYS A 53 9.35 8.78 -7.60
C LYS A 53 10.22 9.37 -8.70
N LYS A 54 11.36 8.73 -8.99
CA LYS A 54 12.36 9.24 -9.93
C LYS A 54 11.94 9.12 -11.38
N LEU A 55 11.30 8.01 -11.74
CA LEU A 55 11.02 7.65 -13.13
C LEU A 55 9.63 8.07 -13.59
N CYS A 56 8.65 8.16 -12.68
CA CYS A 56 7.26 8.54 -13.00
C CYS A 56 6.92 9.94 -12.50
N LEU A 57 7.00 10.19 -11.19
CA LEU A 57 6.54 11.46 -10.60
C LEU A 57 7.39 12.66 -11.05
N GLN A 58 8.72 12.54 -11.04
CA GLN A 58 9.62 13.63 -11.43
C GLN A 58 9.59 13.95 -12.94
N THR A 59 9.24 12.97 -13.76
CA THR A 59 9.27 13.05 -15.23
C THR A 59 7.88 13.31 -15.81
N ALA A 60 6.85 13.32 -14.96
CA ALA A 60 5.50 13.71 -15.33
C ALA A 60 5.46 15.15 -15.89
N PRO A 61 4.58 15.43 -16.87
CA PRO A 61 3.52 14.55 -17.34
C PRO A 61 3.89 13.62 -18.51
N ASP A 62 5.09 13.78 -19.08
CA ASP A 62 5.48 13.14 -20.33
C ASP A 62 6.17 11.78 -20.13
N PHE A 63 6.78 11.54 -18.97
CA PHE A 63 7.46 10.29 -18.62
C PHE A 63 8.68 9.91 -19.49
N ALA A 64 8.93 10.52 -20.65
CA ALA A 64 10.01 10.09 -21.56
C ALA A 64 11.40 10.15 -20.93
N ALA A 65 11.66 11.15 -20.08
CA ALA A 65 12.92 11.24 -19.33
C ALA A 65 13.14 10.04 -18.38
N GLY A 66 12.07 9.37 -17.97
CA GLY A 66 12.12 8.16 -17.13
C GLY A 66 12.78 6.97 -17.85
N ILE A 67 12.68 6.90 -19.18
CA ILE A 67 13.30 5.83 -19.97
C ILE A 67 14.82 5.89 -19.83
N GLN A 68 15.42 7.09 -19.96
CA GLN A 68 16.85 7.24 -19.74
C GLN A 68 17.23 7.07 -18.26
N GLY A 69 16.35 7.50 -17.34
CA GLY A 69 16.55 7.32 -15.91
C GLY A 69 16.62 5.86 -15.46
N ALA A 70 15.83 4.97 -16.07
CA ALA A 70 15.75 3.56 -15.68
C ALA A 70 17.08 2.81 -15.87
N LYS A 71 17.95 3.27 -16.79
CA LYS A 71 19.30 2.71 -16.98
C LYS A 71 20.14 2.70 -15.71
N ARG A 72 19.93 3.67 -14.81
CA ARG A 72 20.62 3.75 -13.51
C ARG A 72 20.24 2.62 -12.55
N TYR A 73 19.12 1.98 -12.80
CA TYR A 73 18.65 0.81 -12.06
C TYR A 73 19.08 -0.50 -12.75
N GLY A 74 19.83 -0.44 -13.85
CA GLY A 74 20.22 -1.63 -14.62
C GLY A 74 19.08 -2.21 -15.47
N VAL A 75 18.04 -1.42 -15.74
CA VAL A 75 16.93 -1.83 -16.61
C VAL A 75 17.35 -1.71 -18.07
N THR A 76 17.12 -2.79 -18.83
CA THR A 76 17.27 -2.80 -20.29
C THR A 76 15.88 -2.87 -20.90
N PHE A 77 15.55 -1.91 -21.77
CA PHE A 77 14.23 -1.81 -22.38
C PHE A 77 14.11 -2.59 -23.69
N LEU A 78 12.90 -3.08 -23.91
CA LEU A 78 12.38 -3.50 -25.20
C LEU A 78 11.31 -2.49 -25.62
N ASP A 79 11.29 -2.12 -26.90
CA ASP A 79 10.21 -1.32 -27.49
C ASP A 79 9.08 -2.25 -27.93
N LEU A 80 7.91 -2.04 -27.35
CA LEU A 80 6.68 -2.81 -27.59
C LEU A 80 5.62 -1.96 -28.29
N GLY A 81 6.04 -1.19 -29.30
CA GLY A 81 5.14 -0.34 -30.09
C GLY A 81 4.91 1.02 -29.46
N GLY A 82 6.00 1.69 -29.06
CA GLY A 82 5.97 3.00 -28.40
C GLY A 82 5.83 2.92 -26.87
N GLU A 83 5.68 1.72 -26.32
CA GLU A 83 5.87 1.42 -24.90
C GLU A 83 7.27 0.86 -24.68
N GLN A 84 7.98 1.37 -23.69
CA GLN A 84 9.27 0.85 -23.26
C GLN A 84 9.05 0.00 -22.01
N SER A 85 9.30 -1.30 -22.11
CA SER A 85 9.18 -2.23 -20.97
C SER A 85 10.48 -3.00 -20.75
N GLY A 86 10.87 -3.17 -19.49
CA GLY A 86 12.13 -3.81 -19.14
C GLY A 86 12.22 -4.14 -17.67
N MET A 87 13.20 -4.95 -17.30
CA MET A 87 13.47 -5.33 -15.91
C MET A 87 14.95 -5.27 -15.58
N THR A 88 15.24 -5.22 -14.29
CA THR A 88 16.59 -5.42 -13.78
C THR A 88 17.05 -6.86 -14.05
N LYS A 89 18.37 -7.07 -14.17
CA LYS A 89 18.95 -8.40 -14.47
C LYS A 89 18.58 -9.47 -13.44
N ASP A 90 18.36 -9.06 -12.20
CA ASP A 90 17.97 -9.92 -11.09
C ASP A 90 16.45 -10.04 -10.90
N GLU A 91 15.67 -9.46 -11.82
CA GLU A 91 14.20 -9.50 -11.83
C GLU A 91 13.54 -8.87 -10.58
N SER A 92 14.32 -8.15 -9.76
CA SER A 92 13.83 -7.53 -8.54
C SER A 92 12.93 -6.32 -8.79
N MET A 93 12.97 -5.76 -10.00
CA MET A 93 12.13 -4.62 -10.39
C MET A 93 11.93 -4.59 -11.91
N SER A 94 10.72 -4.24 -12.35
CA SER A 94 10.43 -3.90 -13.75
C SER A 94 9.94 -2.46 -13.88
N VAL A 95 10.12 -1.91 -15.08
CA VAL A 95 9.74 -0.55 -15.45
C VAL A 95 9.01 -0.62 -16.78
N GLN A 96 7.83 -0.01 -16.83
CA GLN A 96 7.04 0.16 -18.04
C GLN A 96 6.75 1.65 -18.21
N ILE A 97 7.14 2.22 -19.33
CA ILE A 97 6.93 3.63 -19.64
C ILE A 97 6.36 3.75 -21.05
N LYS A 98 5.16 4.31 -21.13
CA LYS A 98 4.55 4.79 -22.37
C LYS A 98 4.49 6.31 -22.31
N PRO A 99 5.32 7.03 -23.09
CA PRO A 99 5.39 8.49 -23.04
C PRO A 99 4.02 9.15 -23.12
N GLY A 100 3.78 10.11 -22.21
CA GLY A 100 2.55 10.88 -22.07
C GLY A 100 1.33 10.08 -21.61
N LYS A 101 1.42 8.77 -21.38
CA LYS A 101 0.27 7.90 -21.10
C LYS A 101 0.39 7.13 -19.80
N GLU A 102 1.50 6.44 -19.57
CA GLU A 102 1.62 5.52 -18.45
C GLU A 102 3.06 5.41 -17.99
N CYS A 103 3.23 5.35 -16.68
CA CYS A 103 4.49 4.95 -16.06
C CYS A 103 4.17 4.03 -14.88
N ALA A 104 4.75 2.83 -14.91
CA ALA A 104 4.57 1.81 -13.90
C ALA A 104 5.92 1.23 -13.46
N ILE A 105 6.05 1.00 -12.15
CA ILE A 105 7.16 0.27 -11.55
C ILE A 105 6.58 -0.94 -10.86
N THR A 106 7.12 -2.13 -11.13
CA THR A 106 6.68 -3.35 -10.42
C THR A 106 7.84 -4.06 -9.77
N SER A 107 7.52 -4.91 -8.79
CA SER A 107 8.47 -5.84 -8.16
C SER A 107 7.74 -7.10 -7.70
N PRO A 108 8.48 -8.17 -7.30
CA PRO A 108 7.90 -9.24 -6.51
C PRO A 108 7.22 -8.72 -5.23
N ASN A 109 6.41 -9.56 -4.59
CA ASN A 109 5.76 -9.26 -3.32
C ASN A 109 6.78 -8.88 -2.25
N ARG A 110 6.43 -7.87 -1.45
CA ARG A 110 7.25 -7.40 -0.33
C ARG A 110 6.47 -7.52 0.98
N ALA A 111 7.15 -7.98 2.03
CA ALA A 111 6.51 -8.19 3.34
C ALA A 111 6.17 -6.88 4.08
N ASP A 112 6.76 -5.76 3.68
CA ASP A 112 6.55 -4.47 4.33
C ASP A 112 5.10 -4.01 4.17
N THR A 113 4.40 -3.92 5.28
CA THR A 113 2.99 -3.51 5.33
C THR A 113 2.80 -2.01 5.18
N THR A 114 3.88 -1.23 5.26
CA THR A 114 3.86 0.23 5.18
C THR A 114 4.01 0.76 3.76
N LEU A 115 4.24 -0.10 2.76
CA LEU A 115 4.51 0.29 1.37
C LEU A 115 3.43 1.18 0.77
N HIS A 116 2.15 0.89 1.03
CA HIS A 116 1.08 1.74 0.52
C HIS A 116 1.12 3.15 1.12
N GLN A 117 1.39 3.26 2.42
CA GLN A 117 1.55 4.56 3.08
C GLN A 117 2.80 5.29 2.60
N GLN A 118 3.89 4.57 2.31
CA GLN A 118 5.07 5.15 1.65
C GLN A 118 4.74 5.68 0.25
N PHE A 119 3.95 4.94 -0.53
CA PHE A 119 3.49 5.35 -1.86
C PHE A 119 2.64 6.63 -1.80
N LEU A 120 1.61 6.66 -0.93
CA LEU A 120 0.75 7.85 -0.76
C LEU A 120 1.56 9.09 -0.37
N ARG A 121 2.49 8.96 0.60
CA ARG A 121 3.39 10.06 0.99
C ARG A 121 4.25 10.51 -0.18
N THR A 122 4.78 9.57 -0.97
CA THR A 122 5.64 9.86 -2.12
C THR A 122 4.88 10.61 -3.22
N VAL A 123 3.62 10.23 -3.50
CA VAL A 123 2.76 10.95 -4.46
C VAL A 123 2.40 12.34 -3.93
N ALA A 124 2.14 12.47 -2.62
CA ALA A 124 1.78 13.75 -1.99
C ALA A 124 2.91 14.80 -2.04
N GLU A 125 4.16 14.40 -2.30
CA GLU A 125 5.25 15.36 -2.54
C GLU A 125 5.09 16.14 -3.87
N PHE A 126 4.30 15.62 -4.82
CA PHE A 126 4.17 16.18 -6.17
C PHE A 126 2.75 16.61 -6.52
N ALA A 127 1.76 16.04 -5.85
CA ALA A 127 0.35 16.22 -6.16
C ALA A 127 -0.33 17.24 -5.24
N ASP A 128 -1.33 17.94 -5.79
CA ASP A 128 -2.07 18.98 -5.04
C ASP A 128 -2.85 18.39 -3.84
N LYS A 129 -3.41 17.19 -4.01
CA LYS A 129 -4.16 16.48 -2.97
C LYS A 129 -4.09 14.96 -3.18
N VAL A 130 -3.83 14.22 -2.10
CA VAL A 130 -3.80 12.75 -2.07
C VAL A 130 -4.70 12.26 -0.92
N PRO A 131 -5.61 11.30 -1.16
CA PRO A 131 -6.42 10.69 -0.10
C PRO A 131 -5.53 9.88 0.85
N GLN A 132 -5.42 10.31 2.12
CA GLN A 132 -4.56 9.65 3.11
C GLN A 132 -5.14 8.32 3.62
N ASP A 133 -6.46 8.17 3.54
CA ASP A 133 -7.19 6.96 3.97
C ASP A 133 -7.40 5.95 2.82
N ASP A 134 -6.73 6.16 1.69
CA ASP A 134 -6.75 5.23 0.56
C ASP A 134 -6.18 3.86 0.95
N LYS A 135 -6.61 2.83 0.24
CA LYS A 135 -6.22 1.44 0.49
C LYS A 135 -5.48 0.87 -0.72
N PRO A 136 -4.50 -0.04 -0.51
CA PRO A 136 -3.89 -0.73 -1.63
C PRO A 136 -4.96 -1.45 -2.46
N ASN A 137 -4.70 -1.56 -3.76
CA ASN A 137 -5.59 -2.11 -4.79
C ASN A 137 -6.83 -1.26 -5.08
N GLN A 138 -6.89 -0.01 -4.60
CA GLN A 138 -7.90 0.97 -5.00
C GLN A 138 -7.21 2.09 -5.78
N PRO A 139 -7.70 2.43 -6.98
CA PRO A 139 -7.16 3.57 -7.71
C PRO A 139 -7.71 4.88 -7.14
N PHE A 140 -6.88 5.91 -7.11
CA PHE A 140 -7.31 7.27 -6.80
C PHE A 140 -6.84 8.26 -7.86
N ILE A 141 -7.51 9.42 -7.92
CA ILE A 141 -7.14 10.49 -8.85
C ILE A 141 -6.44 11.60 -8.08
N ALA A 142 -5.32 12.07 -8.61
CA ALA A 142 -4.66 13.28 -8.14
C ALA A 142 -4.15 14.14 -9.31
N THR A 143 -3.93 15.42 -9.04
CA THR A 143 -3.45 16.39 -10.03
C THR A 143 -1.98 16.68 -9.79
N ILE A 144 -1.17 16.62 -10.85
CA ILE A 144 0.24 17.04 -10.85
C ILE A 144 0.43 18.01 -12.00
N LYS A 145 0.96 19.21 -11.71
CA LYS A 145 1.22 20.26 -12.72
C LYS A 145 -0.02 20.56 -13.61
N GLY A 146 -1.21 20.59 -13.01
CA GLY A 146 -2.46 20.87 -13.70
C GLY A 146 -3.02 19.72 -14.56
N ARG A 147 -2.42 18.53 -14.54
CA ARG A 147 -2.92 17.34 -15.25
C ARG A 147 -3.38 16.27 -14.28
N ARG A 148 -4.46 15.57 -14.62
CA ARG A 148 -5.05 14.52 -13.78
C ARG A 148 -4.44 13.17 -14.11
N PHE A 149 -4.12 12.43 -13.07
CA PHE A 149 -3.60 11.07 -13.18
C PHE A 149 -4.39 10.13 -12.29
N ILE A 150 -4.56 8.88 -12.74
CA ILE A 150 -4.92 7.77 -11.87
C ILE A 150 -3.63 7.23 -11.26
N PHE A 151 -3.64 7.06 -9.95
CA PHE A 151 -2.61 6.37 -9.20
C PHE A 151 -3.16 5.07 -8.65
N GLN A 152 -2.37 4.01 -8.68
CA GLN A 152 -2.72 2.75 -8.06
C GLN A 152 -1.47 2.10 -7.47
N HIS A 153 -1.61 1.57 -6.26
CA HIS A 153 -0.67 0.60 -5.71
C HIS A 153 -1.36 -0.76 -5.64
N ASP A 154 -1.07 -1.65 -6.60
CA ASP A 154 -1.57 -3.03 -6.60
C ASP A 154 -0.59 -3.94 -5.84
N ARG A 155 -1.12 -4.83 -5.02
CA ARG A 155 -0.38 -5.80 -4.20
C ARG A 155 -0.75 -7.26 -4.51
N LYS A 156 -1.48 -7.51 -5.61
CA LYS A 156 -1.93 -8.85 -6.01
C LYS A 156 -0.94 -9.48 -6.99
N GLY A 157 -0.11 -10.39 -6.48
CA GLY A 157 0.88 -11.12 -7.29
C GLY A 157 2.22 -10.38 -7.49
N GLY A 158 2.42 -9.29 -6.78
CA GLY A 158 3.62 -8.44 -6.78
C GLY A 158 3.30 -7.11 -6.10
N GLU A 159 4.24 -6.18 -6.14
CA GLU A 159 3.95 -4.75 -5.91
C GLU A 159 3.92 -4.06 -7.28
N ALA A 160 2.89 -3.29 -7.59
CA ALA A 160 2.83 -2.44 -8.77
C ALA A 160 2.41 -1.02 -8.41
N TYR A 161 3.27 -0.05 -8.72
CA TYR A 161 3.04 1.38 -8.54
C TYR A 161 2.80 2.01 -9.89
N VAL A 162 1.57 2.43 -10.15
CA VAL A 162 1.10 2.84 -11.47
C VAL A 162 0.67 4.30 -11.45
N MET A 163 1.01 5.03 -12.52
CA MET A 163 0.58 6.39 -12.81
C MET A 163 0.06 6.45 -14.25
N LEU A 164 -1.23 6.67 -14.42
CA LEU A 164 -1.89 6.78 -15.73
C LEU A 164 -2.34 8.21 -15.98
N ASN A 165 -1.96 8.78 -17.13
CA ASN A 165 -2.43 10.08 -17.56
C ASN A 165 -3.87 9.98 -18.07
N LEU A 166 -4.78 10.78 -17.51
CA LEU A 166 -6.18 10.83 -17.94
C LEU A 166 -6.39 11.69 -19.20
N GLU A 167 -5.38 12.47 -19.58
CA GLU A 167 -5.47 13.36 -20.74
C GLU A 167 -5.18 12.60 -22.05
N LYS A 168 -5.95 12.94 -23.10
CA LYS A 168 -5.84 12.35 -24.43
C LYS A 168 -4.65 12.86 -25.22
#